data_AF-A0A6V2H4J8-F1
#
_entry.id   AF-A0A6V2H4J8-F1
#
_cell.length_a   1.000
_cell.length_b   1.000
_cell.length_c   1.000
_cell.angle_alpha   90.00
_cell.angle_beta   90.00
_cell.angle_gamma   90.00
#
_symmetry.space_group_name_H-M   'P 1'
#
loop_
_entity.id
_entity.type
_entity.pdbx_description
1 polymer ?
#
loop_
_entity_poly.entity_id
_entity_poly.type
_entity_poly.pdbx_seq_one_letter_code
_entity_poly.pdbx_strand_id
1 'polypeptide(L)'
;MMMCWRCSILCVNLLLLLLVAVLPRSITALASNNNNNHHINNNYSFRDSWSIITLGDLHMEDDMTMHNQARQDCLHALRDYPLLGSSGSSGGGNNKPFPLTRDYLQTLQESPAGDLTPNQLHLLLNRATMGELGQSHIVSLGDLGRGNKNSRHEPGDAGTTKCFQMAKQYLDGFAGIPYDLVAGNHDLEALSEFESDHDNLQAWMDCFHKPTPQFHKYIGTKTLLLGLSTVQFREAPYSSHEVYIDDKQLEWFQQMVESHPNEDGWKLLVFSHAPIMGSGLRVLQDVHIKSGCAWLNHCSSNTRNRFIQIVKQNPQIKCWSSGHFHLSHELQNTLVQVGSCTFVQVGVMGPKSTRDGRRQTRFFRGCAEDCIEIYSINHHVRVPTTTASPVDGDNQTDDGGGETKAEVRLDATIDLKTGGLIYAREQETNGDEGSGASTTTTTTERDQEWFQAYLPQEEDGCYLEDLDGSIGDTSSDKVCWWHMADGKVLGLHQGQVVEYDAETLAPLGVVVTEEQLHNREVLVVQNKTTLALVDDIKQDIEVVHPNADGSYWRKLSRSKVIRLDEQAREEVAKRWMDQNQRHRTEEDDIGKRNADE
;
A
#
# COMPACT_ATOMS: atom_id res chain seq x y z
N MET A 1 13.71 60.51 24.41
CA MET A 1 14.17 59.18 24.87
C MET A 1 13.18 58.09 24.45
N MET A 2 12.81 58.04 23.16
CA MET A 2 11.79 57.10 22.65
C MET A 2 11.98 56.74 21.16
N MET A 3 13.22 56.80 20.68
CA MET A 3 13.56 56.58 19.25
C MET A 3 14.57 55.45 19.01
N CYS A 4 15.03 54.75 20.06
CA CYS A 4 16.11 53.76 19.94
C CYS A 4 15.66 52.30 19.79
N TRP A 5 14.36 51.98 19.89
CA TRP A 5 13.90 50.58 19.86
C TRP A 5 13.61 50.02 18.46
N ARG A 6 13.35 50.87 17.47
CA ARG A 6 13.05 50.41 16.09
C ARG A 6 14.29 50.05 15.26
N CYS A 7 15.49 50.46 15.67
CA CYS A 7 16.73 50.09 14.97
C CYS A 7 17.23 48.68 15.33
N SER A 8 16.91 48.15 16.51
CA SER A 8 17.43 46.85 16.97
C SER A 8 16.78 45.67 16.23
N ILE A 9 15.49 45.75 15.90
CA ILE A 9 14.77 44.69 15.18
C ILE A 9 15.20 44.62 13.70
N LEU A 10 15.47 45.77 13.07
CA LEU A 10 16.02 45.79 11.71
C LEU A 10 17.45 45.24 11.65
N CYS A 11 18.28 45.49 12.68
CA CYS A 11 19.64 44.96 12.72
C CYS A 11 19.67 43.44 12.88
N VAL A 12 18.76 42.83 13.66
CA VAL A 12 18.71 41.36 13.82
C VAL A 12 18.27 40.68 12.53
N ASN A 13 17.27 41.22 11.82
CA ASN A 13 16.83 40.68 10.53
C ASN A 13 17.88 40.85 9.44
N LEU A 14 18.63 41.96 9.43
CA LEU A 14 19.74 42.17 8.49
C LEU A 14 20.93 41.24 8.80
N LEU A 15 21.21 40.98 10.08
CA LEU A 15 22.26 40.04 10.50
C LEU A 15 21.91 38.59 10.15
N LEU A 16 20.63 38.20 10.29
CA LEU A 16 20.13 36.87 9.88
C LEU A 16 20.22 36.70 8.35
N LEU A 17 19.83 37.72 7.58
CA LEU A 17 19.95 37.73 6.11
C LEU A 17 21.42 37.70 5.66
N LEU A 18 22.33 38.38 6.35
CA LEU A 18 23.78 38.34 6.08
C LEU A 18 24.41 36.99 6.47
N LEU A 19 23.94 36.33 7.53
CA LEU A 19 24.36 34.97 7.89
C LEU A 19 23.92 33.94 6.84
N VAL A 20 22.75 34.10 6.24
CA VAL A 20 22.26 33.24 5.15
C VAL A 20 23.00 33.51 3.83
N ALA A 21 23.42 34.75 3.57
CA ALA A 21 24.08 35.14 2.31
C ALA A 21 25.61 34.90 2.27
N VAL A 22 26.27 34.74 3.43
CA VAL A 22 27.77 34.72 3.51
C VAL A 22 28.34 33.36 3.95
N LEU A 23 27.52 32.30 4.10
CA LEU A 23 28.02 30.96 4.42
C LEU A 23 28.17 30.07 3.17
N PRO A 24 29.38 29.90 2.61
CA PRO A 24 29.62 28.87 1.61
C PRO A 24 29.65 27.50 2.29
N ARG A 25 28.76 26.58 1.88
CA ARG A 25 28.88 25.09 1.82
C ARG A 25 29.67 24.29 2.88
N SER A 26 30.02 24.86 4.04
CA SER A 26 31.07 24.28 4.91
C SER A 26 30.59 23.89 6.32
N ILE A 27 29.31 24.06 6.65
CA ILE A 27 28.77 23.62 7.95
C ILE A 27 28.54 22.09 7.99
N THR A 28 28.43 21.43 6.83
CA THR A 28 28.42 19.96 6.77
C THR A 28 29.77 19.33 7.14
N ALA A 29 30.87 20.09 7.09
CA ALA A 29 32.22 19.59 7.32
C ALA A 29 32.73 19.74 8.77
N LEU A 30 32.06 20.52 9.63
CA LEU A 30 32.49 20.74 11.02
C LEU A 30 31.95 19.71 12.03
N ALA A 31 31.17 18.71 11.56
CA ALA A 31 30.73 17.58 12.37
C ALA A 31 31.57 16.31 12.19
N SER A 32 32.67 16.37 11.42
CA SER A 32 33.57 15.23 11.20
C SER A 32 34.99 15.56 11.65
N ASN A 33 35.18 15.73 12.96
CA ASN A 33 36.44 15.39 13.60
C ASN A 33 36.31 15.32 15.14
N ASN A 34 36.83 14.22 15.69
CA ASN A 34 37.01 13.89 17.11
C ASN A 34 35.77 13.56 17.96
N ASN A 35 35.44 12.27 18.09
CA ASN A 35 36.00 11.45 19.16
C ASN A 35 35.49 10.00 19.10
N ASN A 36 36.44 9.06 19.05
CA ASN A 36 36.25 7.63 19.30
C ASN A 36 35.91 7.40 20.78
N ASN A 37 34.65 7.57 21.15
CA ASN A 37 34.09 6.97 22.36
C ASN A 37 32.68 6.46 22.04
N HIS A 38 32.56 5.14 21.90
CA HIS A 38 31.31 4.42 21.78
C HIS A 38 30.50 4.50 23.09
N HIS A 39 29.84 5.63 23.29
CA HIS A 39 28.58 5.66 24.01
C HIS A 39 27.54 6.28 23.08
N ILE A 40 26.61 5.45 22.62
CA ILE A 40 25.42 5.84 21.87
C ILE A 40 24.55 6.66 22.83
N ASN A 41 24.85 7.94 23.01
CA ASN A 41 23.90 8.88 23.59
C ASN A 41 22.87 9.18 22.51
N ASN A 42 21.74 8.48 22.56
CA ASN A 42 20.53 8.72 21.77
C ASN A 42 19.94 10.10 22.13
N ASN A 43 20.63 11.17 21.75
CA ASN A 43 20.08 12.51 21.78
C ASN A 43 19.20 12.66 20.53
N TYR A 44 17.91 12.34 20.68
CA TYR A 44 16.90 12.55 19.65
C TYR A 44 16.96 13.99 19.12
N SER A 45 16.98 14.12 17.79
CA SER A 45 16.98 15.43 17.11
C SER A 45 15.61 15.69 16.50
N PHE A 46 15.16 16.95 16.56
CA PHE A 46 14.03 17.45 15.77
C PHE A 46 14.15 17.12 14.27
N ARG A 47 15.37 16.85 13.78
CA ARG A 47 15.61 16.40 12.40
C ARG A 47 14.95 15.09 12.04
N ASP A 48 14.61 14.24 13.02
CA ASP A 48 13.99 12.94 12.77
C ASP A 48 12.46 12.96 13.00
N SER A 49 11.90 14.14 13.28
CA SER A 49 10.46 14.38 13.29
C SER A 49 10.01 14.89 11.92
N TRP A 50 9.00 14.26 11.36
CA TRP A 50 8.48 14.58 10.03
C TRP A 50 7.04 14.11 9.88
N SER A 51 6.34 14.67 8.90
CA SER A 51 4.97 14.32 8.56
C SER A 51 4.88 13.99 7.07
N ILE A 52 4.23 12.89 6.70
CA ILE A 52 4.00 12.52 5.29
C ILE A 52 2.52 12.31 5.06
N ILE A 53 1.95 13.03 4.08
CA ILE A 53 0.65 12.67 3.52
C ILE A 53 0.89 11.79 2.30
N THR A 54 0.36 10.57 2.33
CA THR A 54 0.39 9.67 1.16
C THR A 54 -0.98 9.64 0.53
N LEU A 55 -1.08 10.27 -0.64
CA LEU A 55 -2.27 10.29 -1.49
C LEU A 55 -2.27 9.01 -2.33
N GLY A 56 -3.34 8.23 -2.27
CA GLY A 56 -3.51 7.11 -3.18
C GLY A 56 -3.96 7.59 -4.56
N ASP A 57 -4.85 6.82 -5.18
CA ASP A 57 -5.27 7.05 -6.55
C ASP A 57 -6.03 8.39 -6.65
N LEU A 58 -5.53 9.31 -7.49
CA LEU A 58 -6.08 10.68 -7.50
C LEU A 58 -7.36 10.77 -8.31
N HIS A 59 -7.40 10.15 -9.49
CA HIS A 59 -8.50 10.20 -10.45
C HIS A 59 -9.15 11.57 -10.53
N MET A 60 -8.37 12.52 -11.00
CA MET A 60 -8.78 13.90 -11.16
C MET A 60 -9.96 14.01 -12.12
N GLU A 61 -10.88 14.91 -11.80
CA GLU A 61 -12.12 15.14 -12.55
C GLU A 61 -12.21 16.61 -12.97
N ASP A 62 -13.07 16.91 -13.96
CA ASP A 62 -13.29 18.30 -14.36
C ASP A 62 -13.86 19.15 -13.20
N ASP A 63 -14.67 18.54 -12.31
CA ASP A 63 -15.10 19.15 -11.04
C ASP A 63 -14.14 18.79 -9.90
N MET A 64 -13.31 19.76 -9.55
CA MET A 64 -12.26 19.64 -8.54
C MET A 64 -12.72 19.94 -7.10
N THR A 65 -14.01 20.18 -6.86
CA THR A 65 -14.52 20.59 -5.54
C THR A 65 -14.16 19.60 -4.44
N MET A 66 -14.39 18.30 -4.68
CA MET A 66 -14.17 17.25 -3.70
C MET A 66 -12.68 16.95 -3.47
N HIS A 67 -11.84 17.03 -4.51
CA HIS A 67 -10.39 16.93 -4.39
C HIS A 67 -9.80 18.11 -3.62
N ASN A 68 -10.26 19.33 -3.90
CA ASN A 68 -9.85 20.53 -3.19
C ASN A 68 -10.24 20.47 -1.70
N GLN A 69 -11.43 19.95 -1.38
CA GLN A 69 -11.83 19.69 0.00
C GLN A 69 -10.90 18.67 0.66
N ALA A 70 -10.61 17.55 0.00
CA ALA A 70 -9.70 16.53 0.52
C ALA A 70 -8.28 17.08 0.74
N ARG A 71 -7.80 17.98 -0.14
CA ARG A 71 -6.54 18.72 0.08
C ARG A 71 -6.59 19.56 1.36
N GLN A 72 -7.67 20.32 1.57
CA GLN A 72 -7.82 21.11 2.80
C GLN A 72 -7.88 20.22 4.04
N ASP A 73 -8.56 19.08 3.96
CA ASP A 73 -8.59 18.10 5.04
C ASP A 73 -7.18 17.59 5.40
N CYS A 74 -6.34 17.30 4.40
CA CYS A 74 -4.94 16.94 4.62
C CYS A 74 -4.14 18.07 5.27
N LEU A 75 -4.35 19.32 4.84
CA LEU A 75 -3.71 20.49 5.44
C LEU A 75 -4.19 20.73 6.89
N HIS A 76 -5.45 20.45 7.20
CA HIS A 76 -5.98 20.50 8.56
C HIS A 76 -5.35 19.43 9.44
N ALA A 77 -5.27 18.18 8.95
CA ALA A 77 -4.61 17.09 9.68
C ALA A 77 -3.14 17.43 10.03
N LEU A 78 -2.38 17.98 9.07
CA LEU A 78 -0.99 18.39 9.34
C LEU A 78 -0.86 19.50 10.41
N ARG A 79 -1.86 20.39 10.51
CA ARG A 79 -1.89 21.46 11.53
C ARG A 79 -2.32 20.94 12.90
N ASP A 80 -3.31 20.07 12.93
CA ASP A 80 -3.90 19.51 14.16
C ASP A 80 -2.96 18.52 14.85
N TYR A 81 -2.08 17.87 14.08
CA TYR A 81 -1.11 16.89 14.56
C TYR A 81 0.32 17.39 14.32
N PRO A 82 0.75 18.45 15.02
CA PRO A 82 2.07 19.03 14.83
C PRO A 82 3.17 18.04 15.23
N LEU A 83 4.37 18.32 14.73
CA LEU A 83 5.59 17.58 15.08
C LEU A 83 5.84 17.61 16.59
N LEU A 84 6.45 16.53 17.10
CA LEU A 84 6.79 16.41 18.51
C LEU A 84 8.21 16.93 18.77
N GLY A 85 8.38 17.70 19.84
CA GLY A 85 9.67 18.17 20.31
C GLY A 85 10.37 17.13 21.20
N SER A 86 11.70 17.11 21.18
CA SER A 86 12.50 16.39 22.17
C SER A 86 12.56 17.19 23.47
N SER A 87 12.31 16.54 24.62
CA SER A 87 12.50 17.15 25.94
C SER A 87 13.99 17.46 26.15
N GLY A 88 14.33 18.75 26.03
CA GLY A 88 15.63 19.26 26.42
C GLY A 88 15.85 18.97 27.91
N SER A 89 16.97 18.35 28.22
CA SER A 89 17.40 18.00 29.58
C SER A 89 17.29 19.17 30.55
N SER A 90 16.23 19.19 31.37
CA SER A 90 16.20 19.95 32.61
C SER A 90 15.64 19.06 33.73
N GLY A 91 16.53 18.23 34.28
CA GLY A 91 16.43 17.67 35.63
C GLY A 91 15.15 16.92 36.01
N GLY A 92 15.14 15.60 35.78
CA GLY A 92 14.38 14.64 36.60
C GLY A 92 12.90 14.48 36.28
N GLY A 93 12.55 13.34 35.65
CA GLY A 93 11.19 12.79 35.62
C GLY A 93 10.51 12.83 34.25
N ASN A 94 10.39 11.67 33.61
CA ASN A 94 9.62 11.37 32.39
C ASN A 94 9.85 12.29 31.18
N ASN A 95 10.88 11.98 30.40
CA ASN A 95 11.13 12.52 29.05
C ASN A 95 10.07 12.04 28.04
N LYS A 96 8.81 12.46 28.19
CA LYS A 96 7.81 12.26 27.14
C LYS A 96 7.98 13.34 26.06
N PRO A 97 7.86 13.00 24.77
CA PRO A 97 7.74 13.97 23.71
C PRO A 97 6.57 14.92 24.02
N PHE A 98 6.74 16.20 23.74
CA PHE A 98 5.67 17.17 23.88
C PHE A 98 5.34 17.77 22.51
N PRO A 99 4.06 18.04 22.21
CA PRO A 99 3.67 18.67 20.96
C PRO A 99 4.32 20.06 20.86
N LEU A 100 4.84 20.40 19.68
CA LEU A 100 5.38 21.74 19.41
C LEU A 100 4.23 22.75 19.29
N THR A 101 3.70 23.18 20.44
CA THR A 101 2.62 24.15 20.49
C THR A 101 3.10 25.54 20.06
N ARG A 102 2.16 26.38 19.63
CA ARG A 102 2.42 27.78 19.30
C ARG A 102 3.05 28.53 20.47
N ASP A 103 2.58 28.28 21.69
CA ASP A 103 3.07 28.92 22.92
C ASP A 103 4.51 28.52 23.23
N TYR A 104 4.86 27.24 23.03
CA TYR A 104 6.24 26.77 23.20
C TYR A 104 7.18 27.46 22.21
N LEU A 105 6.77 27.52 20.94
CA LEU A 105 7.57 28.17 19.90
C LEU A 105 7.73 29.67 20.13
N GLN A 106 6.67 30.35 20.61
CA GLN A 106 6.75 31.75 21.00
C GLN A 106 7.75 31.94 22.17
N THR A 107 7.70 31.06 23.16
CA THR A 107 8.66 31.07 24.29
C THR A 107 10.10 30.93 23.80
N LEU A 108 10.35 30.03 22.84
CA LEU A 108 11.67 29.87 22.24
C LEU A 108 12.10 31.11 21.44
N GLN A 109 11.18 31.76 20.73
CA GLN A 109 11.46 32.98 19.96
C GLN A 109 11.81 34.17 20.87
N GLU A 110 11.23 34.24 22.06
CA GLU A 110 11.48 35.28 23.05
C GLU A 110 12.76 35.01 23.87
N SER A 111 13.27 33.78 23.84
CA SER A 111 14.48 33.38 24.58
C SER A 111 15.75 33.93 23.91
N PRO A 112 16.74 34.41 24.69
CA PRO A 112 18.04 34.79 24.15
C PRO A 112 18.71 33.63 23.41
N ALA A 113 19.33 33.90 22.27
CA ALA A 113 19.94 32.85 21.45
C ALA A 113 21.02 32.01 22.17
N GLY A 114 21.69 32.59 23.17
CA GLY A 114 22.67 31.88 24.00
C GLY A 114 22.06 30.86 24.97
N ASP A 115 20.75 30.99 25.24
CA ASP A 115 19.99 30.10 26.13
C ASP A 115 19.32 28.96 25.36
N LEU A 116 19.33 29.02 24.02
CA LEU A 116 18.76 28.00 23.16
C LEU A 116 19.76 26.89 22.87
N THR A 117 19.31 25.65 22.96
CA THR A 117 20.06 24.48 22.48
C THR A 117 20.19 24.51 20.96
N PRO A 118 21.20 23.83 20.36
CA PRO A 118 21.32 23.71 18.91
C PRO A 118 20.05 23.14 18.24
N ASN A 119 19.35 22.22 18.90
CA ASN A 119 18.08 21.66 18.39
C ASN A 119 16.96 22.70 18.39
N GLN A 120 16.84 23.52 19.45
CA GLN A 120 15.85 24.61 19.50
C GLN A 120 16.15 25.69 18.48
N LEU A 121 17.42 26.06 18.29
CA LEU A 121 17.82 27.01 17.26
C LEU A 121 17.52 26.48 15.85
N HIS A 122 17.78 25.20 15.61
CA HIS A 122 17.46 24.55 14.34
C HIS A 122 15.95 24.49 14.09
N LEU A 123 15.15 24.18 15.11
CA LEU A 123 13.69 24.23 15.05
C LEU A 123 13.19 25.63 14.66
N LEU A 124 13.69 26.69 15.31
CA LEU A 124 13.32 28.07 14.98
C LEU A 124 13.74 28.44 13.56
N LEU A 125 14.93 28.05 13.12
CA LEU A 125 15.42 28.29 11.76
C LEU A 125 14.57 27.56 10.71
N ASN A 126 14.25 26.28 10.95
CA ASN A 126 13.39 25.50 10.06
C ASN A 126 11.99 26.13 9.97
N ARG A 127 11.41 26.57 11.10
CA ARG A 127 10.11 27.25 11.07
C ARG A 127 10.17 28.60 10.36
N ALA A 128 11.25 29.36 10.51
CA ALA A 128 11.43 30.64 9.82
C ALA A 128 11.61 30.48 8.30
N THR A 129 12.21 29.37 7.86
CA THR A 129 12.51 29.11 6.44
C THR A 129 11.42 28.32 5.71
N MET A 130 10.79 27.35 6.36
CA MET A 130 9.81 26.43 5.76
C MET A 130 8.37 26.68 6.25
N GLY A 131 8.17 27.58 7.21
CA GLY A 131 6.87 27.89 7.78
C GLY A 131 6.37 26.84 8.78
N GLU A 132 5.07 26.89 9.07
CA GLU A 132 4.42 26.07 10.09
C GLU A 132 4.36 24.57 9.74
N LEU A 133 4.30 24.25 8.45
CA LEU A 133 4.26 22.87 7.95
C LEU A 133 5.65 22.39 7.52
N GLY A 134 6.72 23.03 8.04
CA GLY A 134 8.10 22.61 7.81
C GLY A 134 8.31 21.16 8.23
N GLN A 135 9.08 20.39 7.44
CA GLN A 135 9.24 18.93 7.53
C GLN A 135 7.97 18.10 7.24
N SER A 136 6.95 18.70 6.60
CA SER A 136 5.92 17.92 5.92
C SER A 136 6.35 17.58 4.49
N HIS A 137 5.91 16.43 3.98
CA HIS A 137 6.11 16.00 2.61
C HIS A 137 4.84 15.32 2.08
N ILE A 138 4.58 15.39 0.78
CA ILE A 138 3.49 14.68 0.13
C ILE A 138 4.06 13.58 -0.75
N VAL A 139 3.44 12.40 -0.76
CA VAL A 139 3.73 11.35 -1.75
C VAL A 139 2.43 10.99 -2.46
N SER A 140 2.38 11.09 -3.78
CA SER A 140 1.25 10.59 -4.58
C SER A 140 1.60 9.22 -5.17
N LEU A 141 0.66 8.29 -5.06
CA LEU A 141 0.81 6.93 -5.57
C LEU A 141 0.40 6.77 -7.04
N GLY A 142 0.09 7.86 -7.75
CA GLY A 142 -0.22 7.83 -9.18
C GLY A 142 -1.71 7.76 -9.47
N ASP A 143 -2.03 7.27 -10.67
CA ASP A 143 -3.38 7.24 -11.23
C ASP A 143 -4.04 8.61 -11.17
N LEU A 144 -3.37 9.54 -11.85
CA LEU A 144 -3.64 10.97 -11.78
C LEU A 144 -5.00 11.30 -12.39
N GLY A 145 -5.38 10.65 -13.48
CA GLY A 145 -6.58 10.96 -14.27
C GLY A 145 -7.69 9.93 -14.13
N ARG A 146 -8.90 10.30 -14.56
CA ARG A 146 -10.00 9.34 -14.68
C ARG A 146 -9.76 8.42 -15.89
N GLY A 147 -9.90 7.11 -15.67
CA GLY A 147 -9.67 6.09 -16.70
C GLY A 147 -10.54 6.28 -17.94
N ASN A 148 -10.09 5.74 -19.08
CA ASN A 148 -10.75 5.88 -20.38
C ASN A 148 -12.16 5.26 -20.49
N LYS A 149 -12.61 4.55 -19.46
CA LYS A 149 -13.95 3.95 -19.37
C LYS A 149 -14.63 4.39 -18.09
N ASN A 150 -14.98 5.66 -18.00
CA ASN A 150 -15.97 6.06 -17.00
C ASN A 150 -17.30 5.37 -17.34
N SER A 151 -18.09 5.03 -16.31
CA SER A 151 -19.45 4.49 -16.42
C SER A 151 -20.44 5.37 -17.22
N ARG A 152 -19.97 6.51 -17.76
CA ARG A 152 -20.72 7.54 -18.48
C ARG A 152 -20.36 7.67 -19.97
N HIS A 153 -19.50 6.81 -20.53
CA HIS A 153 -19.08 6.86 -21.95
C HIS A 153 -18.40 8.17 -22.41
N GLU A 154 -17.96 9.03 -21.49
CA GLU A 154 -17.07 10.16 -21.81
C GLU A 154 -15.63 9.65 -21.99
N PRO A 155 -14.86 10.17 -22.97
CA PRO A 155 -13.43 9.85 -23.06
C PRO A 155 -12.73 10.27 -21.76
N GLY A 156 -12.05 9.34 -21.10
CA GLY A 156 -11.15 9.67 -19.99
C GLY A 156 -9.95 10.48 -20.47
N ASP A 157 -9.25 11.11 -19.54
CA ASP A 157 -8.01 11.84 -19.82
C ASP A 157 -6.80 11.23 -19.09
N ALA A 158 -6.95 10.04 -18.53
CA ALA A 158 -5.86 9.24 -17.96
C ALA A 158 -4.63 9.17 -18.89
N GLY A 159 -3.47 9.51 -18.32
CA GLY A 159 -2.18 9.50 -18.99
C GLY A 159 -1.92 10.64 -19.98
N THR A 160 -2.86 11.57 -20.18
CA THR A 160 -2.70 12.69 -21.14
C THR A 160 -1.94 13.87 -20.52
N THR A 161 -1.37 14.74 -21.36
CA THR A 161 -0.73 15.99 -20.89
C THR A 161 -1.72 16.86 -20.11
N LYS A 162 -3.01 16.90 -20.52
CA LYS A 162 -4.06 17.63 -19.80
C LYS A 162 -4.20 17.11 -18.37
N CYS A 163 -4.27 15.80 -18.20
CA CYS A 163 -4.35 15.16 -16.89
C CYS A 163 -3.12 15.50 -16.03
N PHE A 164 -1.91 15.38 -16.58
CA PHE A 164 -0.68 15.68 -15.85
C PHE A 164 -0.65 17.12 -15.36
N GLN A 165 -1.03 18.08 -16.21
CA GLN A 165 -1.11 19.50 -15.83
C GLN A 165 -2.15 19.75 -14.74
N MET A 166 -3.30 19.08 -14.80
CA MET A 166 -4.35 19.21 -13.78
C MET A 166 -3.87 18.66 -12.43
N ALA A 167 -3.26 17.47 -12.42
CA ALA A 167 -2.69 16.87 -11.22
C ALA A 167 -1.54 17.71 -10.65
N LYS A 168 -0.70 18.27 -11.52
CA LYS A 168 0.34 19.23 -11.10
C LYS A 168 -0.24 20.44 -10.40
N GLN A 169 -1.26 21.08 -10.96
CA GLN A 169 -1.94 22.22 -10.31
C GLN A 169 -2.53 21.84 -8.95
N TYR A 170 -3.07 20.63 -8.84
CA TYR A 170 -3.60 20.12 -7.58
C TYR A 170 -2.54 19.94 -6.50
N LEU A 171 -1.43 19.29 -6.85
CA LEU A 171 -0.29 19.04 -5.96
C LEU A 171 0.43 20.35 -5.58
N ASP A 172 0.62 21.26 -6.54
CA ASP A 172 1.15 22.60 -6.28
C ASP A 172 0.25 23.40 -5.30
N GLY A 173 -1.04 23.04 -5.21
CA GLY A 173 -2.01 23.60 -4.28
C GLY A 173 -1.79 23.26 -2.80
N PHE A 174 -0.85 22.38 -2.44
CA PHE A 174 -0.44 22.11 -1.05
C PHE A 174 0.47 23.21 -0.46
N ALA A 175 0.37 24.44 -0.99
CA ALA A 175 0.92 25.67 -0.41
C ALA A 175 2.43 25.62 -0.10
N GLY A 176 3.21 25.00 -1.00
CA GLY A 176 4.67 24.95 -0.89
C GLY A 176 5.23 23.74 -0.14
N ILE A 177 4.38 22.81 0.31
CA ILE A 177 4.86 21.51 0.80
C ILE A 177 5.46 20.74 -0.38
N PRO A 178 6.71 20.24 -0.28
CA PRO A 178 7.32 19.45 -1.34
C PRO A 178 6.57 18.13 -1.53
N TYR A 179 6.53 17.66 -2.78
CA TYR A 179 5.93 16.38 -3.12
C TYR A 179 6.82 15.54 -4.02
N ASP A 180 6.70 14.23 -3.87
CA ASP A 180 7.16 13.24 -4.83
C ASP A 180 5.97 12.40 -5.28
N LEU A 181 6.13 11.70 -6.39
CA LEU A 181 5.07 10.86 -6.95
C LEU A 181 5.65 9.71 -7.75
N VAL A 182 4.89 8.62 -7.80
CA VAL A 182 5.10 7.48 -8.70
C VAL A 182 4.02 7.44 -9.77
N ALA A 183 4.31 6.83 -10.92
CA ALA A 183 3.31 6.59 -11.96
C ALA A 183 2.51 5.32 -11.65
N GLY A 184 1.18 5.42 -11.78
CA GLY A 184 0.24 4.30 -11.73
C GLY A 184 -0.12 3.76 -13.12
N ASN A 185 -0.91 2.68 -13.18
CA ASN A 185 -1.24 2.05 -14.46
C ASN A 185 -2.07 2.96 -15.39
N HIS A 186 -2.90 3.84 -14.84
CA HIS A 186 -3.68 4.79 -15.64
C HIS A 186 -2.83 5.97 -16.15
N ASP A 187 -1.60 6.17 -15.64
CA ASP A 187 -0.76 7.31 -16.05
C ASP A 187 -0.08 7.11 -17.41
N LEU A 188 -0.13 5.91 -17.98
CA LEU A 188 0.42 5.60 -19.31
C LEU A 188 -0.65 5.24 -20.35
N GLU A 189 -1.92 5.50 -20.04
CA GLU A 189 -3.08 5.12 -20.83
C GLU A 189 -3.35 5.93 -22.10
N ALA A 190 -2.65 7.06 -22.33
CA ALA A 190 -3.05 8.04 -23.33
C ALA A 190 -2.73 7.62 -24.76
N LEU A 191 -3.46 6.60 -25.23
CA LEU A 191 -3.45 6.06 -26.59
C LEU A 191 -3.85 7.10 -27.65
N SER A 192 -4.53 8.17 -27.23
CA SER A 192 -4.96 9.27 -28.09
C SER A 192 -3.87 10.34 -28.32
N GLU A 193 -2.85 10.38 -27.47
CA GLU A 193 -1.83 11.45 -27.48
C GLU A 193 -0.43 10.92 -27.76
N PHE A 194 -0.07 9.74 -27.23
CA PHE A 194 1.28 9.20 -27.33
C PHE A 194 1.29 7.84 -28.06
N GLU A 195 2.24 7.70 -28.98
CA GLU A 195 2.43 6.48 -29.77
C GLU A 195 3.13 5.36 -28.97
N SER A 196 3.98 5.72 -28.01
CA SER A 196 4.79 4.78 -27.23
C SER A 196 4.69 5.02 -25.72
N ASP A 197 4.99 3.97 -24.93
CA ASP A 197 5.09 4.08 -23.47
C ASP A 197 6.23 5.01 -23.05
N HIS A 198 7.31 5.05 -23.83
CA HIS A 198 8.46 5.94 -23.62
C HIS A 198 8.06 7.43 -23.73
N ASP A 199 7.35 7.80 -24.80
CA ASP A 199 6.92 9.21 -25.01
C ASP A 199 5.91 9.63 -23.94
N ASN A 200 4.99 8.73 -23.57
CA ASN A 200 4.01 8.99 -22.53
C ASN A 200 4.68 9.20 -21.16
N LEU A 201 5.63 8.33 -20.80
CA LEU A 201 6.38 8.43 -19.55
C LEU A 201 7.26 9.69 -19.54
N GLN A 202 7.88 10.05 -20.68
CA GLN A 202 8.68 11.26 -20.79
C GLN A 202 7.82 12.52 -20.59
N ALA A 203 6.63 12.58 -21.18
CA ALA A 203 5.69 13.69 -20.97
C ALA A 203 5.26 13.83 -19.50
N TRP A 204 5.02 12.69 -18.83
CA TRP A 204 4.76 12.67 -17.38
C TRP A 204 5.95 13.21 -16.60
N MET A 205 7.16 12.70 -16.86
CA MET A 205 8.38 13.16 -16.19
C MET A 205 8.65 14.65 -16.40
N ASP A 206 8.48 15.14 -17.64
CA ASP A 206 8.68 16.55 -17.98
C ASP A 206 7.71 17.47 -17.24
N CYS A 207 6.43 17.08 -17.14
CA CYS A 207 5.41 17.84 -16.42
C CYS A 207 5.77 18.02 -14.93
N PHE A 208 6.29 16.97 -14.30
CA PHE A 208 6.65 16.96 -12.88
C PHE A 208 8.15 17.26 -12.62
N HIS A 209 8.90 17.63 -13.66
CA HIS A 209 10.35 17.89 -13.60
C HIS A 209 11.17 16.74 -12.99
N LYS A 210 10.81 15.50 -13.31
CA LYS A 210 11.49 14.31 -12.81
C LYS A 210 12.65 13.93 -13.72
N PRO A 211 13.87 13.70 -13.18
CA PRO A 211 14.99 13.22 -13.97
C PRO A 211 14.89 11.71 -14.27
N THR A 212 14.13 10.98 -13.45
CA THR A 212 13.95 9.53 -13.52
C THR A 212 12.53 9.16 -13.06
N PRO A 213 11.98 8.02 -13.49
CA PRO A 213 10.65 7.58 -13.07
C PRO A 213 10.58 7.25 -11.57
N GLN A 214 11.62 6.64 -11.02
CA GLN A 214 11.81 6.45 -9.58
C GLN A 214 12.24 7.74 -8.86
N PHE A 215 12.07 7.78 -7.53
CA PHE A 215 12.60 8.86 -6.71
C PHE A 215 13.17 8.36 -5.38
N HIS A 216 14.01 9.20 -4.77
CA HIS A 216 14.42 9.03 -3.37
C HIS A 216 14.43 10.38 -2.66
N LYS A 217 14.15 10.38 -1.36
CA LYS A 217 14.10 11.60 -0.54
C LYS A 217 14.54 11.35 0.89
N TYR A 218 15.53 12.11 1.35
CA TYR A 218 15.88 12.16 2.77
C TYR A 218 14.91 13.08 3.50
N ILE A 219 14.23 12.52 4.50
CA ILE A 219 13.24 13.24 5.34
C ILE A 219 13.67 13.32 6.81
N GLY A 220 14.68 12.56 7.19
CA GLY A 220 15.35 12.64 8.48
C GLY A 220 16.83 12.31 8.33
N THR A 221 17.55 12.23 9.45
CA THR A 221 19.00 11.99 9.44
C THR A 221 19.33 10.62 8.84
N LYS A 222 18.51 9.61 9.16
CA LYS A 222 18.65 8.23 8.67
C LYS A 222 17.30 7.65 8.22
N THR A 223 16.46 8.50 7.64
CA THR A 223 15.15 8.09 7.11
C THR A 223 15.04 8.49 5.65
N LEU A 224 14.80 7.47 4.81
CA LEU A 224 14.79 7.57 3.36
C LEU A 224 13.44 7.13 2.80
N LEU A 225 12.88 7.95 1.91
CA LEU A 225 11.75 7.56 1.06
C LEU A 225 12.29 7.02 -0.26
N LEU A 226 11.68 5.96 -0.78
CA LEU A 226 11.96 5.37 -2.08
C LEU A 226 10.65 5.17 -2.85
N GLY A 227 10.58 5.64 -4.09
CA GLY A 227 9.40 5.46 -4.95
C GLY A 227 9.71 4.72 -6.23
N LEU A 228 8.86 3.76 -6.60
CA LEU A 228 8.96 2.95 -7.82
C LEU A 228 7.75 3.20 -8.72
N SER A 229 8.00 3.49 -10.00
CA SER A 229 6.96 3.88 -10.96
C SER A 229 6.79 2.83 -12.05
N THR A 230 5.55 2.62 -12.50
CA THR A 230 5.33 1.84 -13.72
C THR A 230 5.97 2.54 -14.92
N VAL A 231 6.49 1.75 -15.85
CA VAL A 231 7.11 2.26 -17.10
C VAL A 231 6.53 1.61 -18.35
N GLN A 232 5.50 0.78 -18.19
CA GLN A 232 4.94 -0.03 -19.28
C GLN A 232 3.40 -0.04 -19.23
N PHE A 233 2.78 0.04 -20.41
CA PHE A 233 1.33 -0.09 -20.60
C PHE A 233 1.01 -0.80 -21.93
N ARG A 234 1.45 -0.26 -23.08
CA ARG A 234 1.19 -0.82 -24.42
C ARG A 234 1.95 -2.11 -24.65
N GLU A 235 3.17 -2.18 -24.14
CA GLU A 235 4.05 -3.34 -24.35
C GLU A 235 3.81 -4.47 -23.33
N ALA A 236 2.89 -4.27 -22.39
CA ALA A 236 2.61 -5.26 -21.35
C ALA A 236 2.06 -6.56 -21.98
N PRO A 237 2.69 -7.72 -21.72
CA PRO A 237 2.42 -8.95 -22.47
C PRO A 237 1.04 -9.57 -22.19
N TYR A 238 0.41 -9.24 -21.06
CA TYR A 238 -0.86 -9.86 -20.64
C TYR A 238 -1.92 -8.84 -20.23
N SER A 239 -1.58 -7.84 -19.43
CA SER A 239 -2.50 -6.79 -19.01
C SER A 239 -1.84 -5.44 -19.10
N SER A 240 -2.46 -4.53 -19.86
CA SER A 240 -2.01 -3.14 -19.94
C SER A 240 -2.09 -2.41 -18.60
N HIS A 241 -2.88 -2.92 -17.64
CA HIS A 241 -3.02 -2.33 -16.32
C HIS A 241 -2.06 -2.95 -15.28
N GLU A 242 -1.11 -3.78 -15.71
CA GLU A 242 -0.03 -4.25 -14.85
C GLU A 242 0.89 -3.08 -14.47
N VAL A 243 1.21 -2.95 -13.19
CA VAL A 243 2.22 -2.01 -12.72
C VAL A 243 3.57 -2.68 -12.86
N TYR A 244 4.35 -2.24 -13.85
CA TYR A 244 5.61 -2.87 -14.23
C TYR A 244 6.81 -1.98 -13.94
N ILE A 245 7.69 -2.48 -13.08
CA ILE A 245 8.99 -1.90 -12.73
C ILE A 245 10.07 -2.61 -13.56
N ASP A 246 10.83 -1.86 -14.35
CA ASP A 246 11.91 -2.42 -15.16
C ASP A 246 13.13 -2.85 -14.33
N ASP A 247 14.00 -3.65 -14.95
CA ASP A 247 15.21 -4.17 -14.31
C ASP A 247 16.13 -3.04 -13.79
N LYS A 248 16.19 -1.90 -14.49
CA LYS A 248 16.99 -0.75 -14.08
C LYS A 248 16.50 -0.13 -12.78
N GLN A 249 15.18 0.07 -12.63
CA GLN A 249 14.61 0.54 -11.37
C GLN A 249 14.79 -0.49 -10.26
N LEU A 250 14.67 -1.79 -10.55
CA LEU A 250 14.87 -2.85 -9.56
C LEU A 250 16.32 -2.93 -9.07
N GLU A 251 17.30 -2.84 -9.97
CA GLU A 251 18.72 -2.77 -9.63
C GLU A 251 19.03 -1.52 -8.80
N TRP A 252 18.51 -0.36 -9.22
CA TRP A 252 18.64 0.88 -8.46
C TRP A 252 18.03 0.75 -7.05
N PHE A 253 16.84 0.17 -6.93
CA PHE A 253 16.17 -0.03 -5.66
C PHE A 253 17.02 -0.89 -4.73
N GLN A 254 17.53 -2.01 -5.25
CA GLN A 254 18.41 -2.90 -4.50
C GLN A 254 19.69 -2.20 -4.03
N GLN A 255 20.33 -1.41 -4.90
CA GLN A 255 21.51 -0.61 -4.53
C GLN A 255 21.20 0.44 -3.45
N MET A 256 20.04 1.10 -3.52
CA MET A 256 19.61 2.05 -2.49
C MET A 256 19.40 1.35 -1.15
N VAL A 257 18.80 0.17 -1.15
CA VAL A 257 18.58 -0.62 0.08
C VAL A 257 19.92 -1.08 0.68
N GLU A 258 20.83 -1.60 -0.14
CA GLU A 258 22.14 -2.11 0.30
C GLU A 258 23.07 -0.99 0.81
N SER A 259 23.00 0.21 0.22
CA SER A 259 23.79 1.38 0.65
C SER A 259 23.27 2.08 1.90
N HIS A 260 22.10 1.68 2.41
CA HIS A 260 21.47 2.23 3.60
C HIS A 260 21.14 1.11 4.60
N PRO A 261 22.16 0.42 5.16
CA PRO A 261 21.96 -0.80 5.91
C PRO A 261 21.33 -0.57 7.29
N ASN A 262 20.65 -1.59 7.81
CA ASN A 262 20.00 -1.54 9.11
C ASN A 262 21.00 -1.39 10.26
N GLU A 263 22.20 -1.98 10.18
CA GLU A 263 23.25 -1.81 11.21
C GLU A 263 23.68 -0.35 11.40
N ASP A 264 23.56 0.47 10.36
CA ASP A 264 23.81 1.89 10.43
C ASP A 264 22.60 2.67 10.98
N GLY A 265 21.48 2.01 11.28
CA GLY A 265 20.27 2.62 11.81
C GLY A 265 19.39 3.31 10.76
N TRP A 266 19.54 2.93 9.48
CA TRP A 266 18.67 3.42 8.41
C TRP A 266 17.26 2.87 8.49
N LYS A 267 16.29 3.71 8.10
CA LYS A 267 14.86 3.41 8.04
C LYS A 267 14.35 3.78 6.65
N LEU A 268 13.79 2.82 5.92
CA LEU A 268 13.33 2.99 4.55
C LEU A 268 11.81 2.87 4.50
N LEU A 269 11.18 3.85 3.87
CA LEU A 269 9.75 3.86 3.53
C LEU A 269 9.63 3.79 2.01
N VAL A 270 8.96 2.75 1.52
CA VAL A 270 8.85 2.47 0.08
C VAL A 270 7.43 2.80 -0.41
N PHE A 271 7.33 3.32 -1.62
CA PHE A 271 6.08 3.72 -2.24
C PHE A 271 6.01 3.15 -3.65
N SER A 272 4.89 2.54 -4.00
CA SER A 272 4.59 2.08 -5.35
C SER A 272 3.10 2.20 -5.61
N HIS A 273 2.69 2.19 -6.88
CA HIS A 273 1.27 2.23 -7.18
C HIS A 273 0.54 0.96 -6.71
N ALA A 274 0.91 -0.22 -7.23
CA ALA A 274 0.40 -1.51 -6.76
C ALA A 274 1.26 -2.08 -5.61
N PRO A 275 0.69 -2.94 -4.76
CA PRO A 275 1.45 -3.69 -3.76
C PRO A 275 2.34 -4.76 -4.38
N ILE A 276 3.30 -5.26 -3.59
CA ILE A 276 4.12 -6.40 -3.99
C ILE A 276 3.44 -7.72 -3.65
N MET A 277 3.75 -8.75 -4.44
CA MET A 277 3.38 -10.12 -4.12
C MET A 277 3.99 -10.54 -2.76
N GLY A 278 3.20 -11.20 -1.92
CA GLY A 278 3.64 -11.60 -0.58
C GLY A 278 3.63 -10.49 0.48
N SER A 279 3.07 -9.31 0.17
CA SER A 279 2.80 -8.21 1.13
C SER A 279 1.80 -8.58 2.24
N GLY A 280 1.16 -9.74 2.17
CA GLY A 280 0.14 -10.16 3.12
C GLY A 280 -1.23 -9.53 2.86
N LEU A 281 -1.37 -8.64 1.87
CA LEU A 281 -2.66 -8.12 1.46
C LEU A 281 -3.54 -9.27 0.93
N ARG A 282 -4.81 -9.30 1.36
CA ARG A 282 -5.75 -10.38 1.05
C ARG A 282 -7.06 -9.92 0.43
N VAL A 283 -7.42 -8.65 0.56
CA VAL A 283 -8.63 -8.14 -0.08
C VAL A 283 -8.23 -7.62 -1.46
N LEU A 284 -8.55 -8.40 -2.47
CA LEU A 284 -8.25 -8.11 -3.86
C LEU A 284 -9.56 -7.96 -4.61
N GLN A 285 -9.53 -7.20 -5.69
CA GLN A 285 -10.68 -7.18 -6.57
C GLN A 285 -10.52 -8.29 -7.59
N ASP A 286 -11.64 -8.94 -7.86
CA ASP A 286 -11.73 -10.05 -8.80
C ASP A 286 -11.16 -9.66 -10.19
N VAL A 287 -11.36 -8.43 -10.63
CA VAL A 287 -10.80 -7.91 -11.90
C VAL A 287 -9.27 -7.96 -11.95
N HIS A 288 -8.57 -7.64 -10.86
CA HIS A 288 -7.10 -7.59 -10.85
C HIS A 288 -6.47 -8.99 -10.82
N ILE A 289 -7.18 -9.96 -10.24
CA ILE A 289 -6.77 -11.37 -10.23
C ILE A 289 -7.07 -12.02 -11.58
N LYS A 290 -8.25 -11.77 -12.14
CA LYS A 290 -8.61 -12.25 -13.49
C LYS A 290 -7.72 -11.68 -14.58
N SER A 291 -7.25 -10.44 -14.40
CA SER A 291 -6.41 -9.74 -15.39
C SER A 291 -4.92 -9.91 -15.14
N GLY A 292 -4.49 -10.53 -14.04
CA GLY A 292 -3.05 -10.67 -13.74
C GLY A 292 -2.35 -9.32 -13.50
N CYS A 293 -3.02 -8.36 -12.85
CA CYS A 293 -2.47 -7.02 -12.57
C CYS A 293 -2.59 -6.60 -11.10
N ALA A 294 -2.88 -7.51 -10.17
CA ALA A 294 -2.96 -7.21 -8.74
C ALA A 294 -1.64 -6.77 -8.07
N TRP A 295 -0.48 -7.17 -8.61
CA TRP A 295 0.81 -6.99 -7.94
C TRP A 295 1.82 -6.28 -8.85
N LEU A 296 2.86 -5.69 -8.24
CA LEU A 296 4.03 -5.25 -9.00
C LEU A 296 4.64 -6.42 -9.79
N ASN A 297 4.82 -6.20 -11.09
CA ASN A 297 5.36 -7.18 -12.03
C ASN A 297 4.67 -8.54 -11.94
N HIS A 298 3.37 -8.56 -11.64
CA HIS A 298 2.56 -9.75 -11.39
C HIS A 298 2.84 -10.86 -12.41
N CYS A 299 2.86 -10.54 -13.69
CA CYS A 299 3.02 -11.54 -14.74
C CYS A 299 4.45 -12.03 -14.91
N SER A 300 5.44 -11.31 -14.40
CA SER A 300 6.86 -11.61 -14.59
C SER A 300 7.35 -12.66 -13.58
N SER A 301 7.55 -13.90 -14.02
CA SER A 301 8.03 -14.99 -13.16
C SER A 301 9.39 -14.71 -12.52
N ASN A 302 10.26 -13.95 -13.19
CA ASN A 302 11.62 -13.69 -12.72
C ASN A 302 11.70 -12.59 -11.66
N THR A 303 10.74 -11.66 -11.63
CA THR A 303 10.83 -10.45 -10.81
C THR A 303 9.74 -10.37 -9.74
N ARG A 304 8.58 -11.02 -9.90
CA ARG A 304 7.42 -10.85 -8.98
C ARG A 304 7.77 -11.07 -7.50
N ASN A 305 8.57 -12.10 -7.20
CA ASN A 305 8.96 -12.44 -5.82
C ASN A 305 10.23 -11.72 -5.37
N ARG A 306 10.96 -11.07 -6.28
CA ARG A 306 12.22 -10.42 -5.96
C ARG A 306 12.02 -9.27 -4.97
N PHE A 307 10.90 -8.54 -5.05
CA PHE A 307 10.59 -7.48 -4.10
C PHE A 307 10.41 -8.00 -2.67
N ILE A 308 9.62 -9.05 -2.48
CA ILE A 308 9.40 -9.60 -1.13
C ILE A 308 10.65 -10.28 -0.59
N GLN A 309 11.47 -10.87 -1.44
CA GLN A 309 12.79 -11.40 -1.06
C GLN A 309 13.71 -10.28 -0.57
N ILE A 310 13.77 -9.14 -1.29
CA ILE A 310 14.52 -7.96 -0.84
C ILE A 310 13.99 -7.49 0.53
N VAL A 311 12.67 -7.38 0.70
CA VAL A 311 12.06 -6.98 1.99
C VAL A 311 12.47 -7.93 3.13
N LYS A 312 12.34 -9.24 2.93
CA LYS A 312 12.70 -10.25 3.94
C LYS A 312 14.18 -10.22 4.33
N GLN A 313 15.06 -9.87 3.39
CA GLN A 313 16.51 -9.84 3.59
C GLN A 313 17.00 -8.51 4.19
N ASN A 314 16.19 -7.45 4.17
CA ASN A 314 16.62 -6.09 4.48
C ASN A 314 15.74 -5.46 5.57
N PRO A 315 16.08 -5.66 6.85
CA PRO A 315 15.25 -5.22 7.96
C PRO A 315 15.11 -3.70 8.11
N GLN A 316 15.94 -2.91 7.41
CA GLN A 316 15.83 -1.46 7.32
C GLN A 316 14.58 -1.00 6.57
N ILE A 317 13.95 -1.87 5.77
CA ILE A 317 12.67 -1.58 5.12
C ILE A 317 11.57 -1.75 6.17
N LYS A 318 11.00 -0.63 6.61
CA LYS A 318 10.03 -0.58 7.73
C LYS A 318 8.59 -0.45 7.26
N CYS A 319 8.38 0.21 6.13
CA CYS A 319 7.04 0.47 5.61
C CYS A 319 7.04 0.42 4.08
N TRP A 320 5.97 -0.11 3.50
CA TRP A 320 5.70 -0.09 2.06
C TRP A 320 4.25 0.33 1.81
N SER A 321 4.03 1.49 1.17
CA SER A 321 2.70 2.01 0.88
C SER A 321 2.30 1.82 -0.58
N SER A 322 1.04 1.44 -0.83
CA SER A 322 0.48 1.21 -2.17
C SER A 322 -1.02 1.56 -2.27
N GLY A 323 -1.46 1.98 -3.46
CA GLY A 323 -2.86 2.28 -3.81
C GLY A 323 -3.48 1.17 -4.65
N HIS A 324 -3.90 1.49 -5.89
CA HIS A 324 -4.33 0.58 -6.97
C HIS A 324 -5.69 -0.10 -6.80
N PHE A 325 -6.05 -0.49 -5.58
CA PHE A 325 -7.29 -1.25 -5.35
C PHE A 325 -8.50 -0.38 -5.06
N HIS A 326 -8.34 0.92 -4.91
CA HIS A 326 -9.46 1.83 -4.67
C HIS A 326 -10.34 1.51 -3.43
N LEU A 327 -9.80 0.80 -2.44
CA LEU A 327 -10.55 0.40 -1.24
C LEU A 327 -10.20 1.27 -0.03
N SER A 328 -11.16 1.36 0.89
CA SER A 328 -10.97 2.04 2.17
C SER A 328 -10.11 1.24 3.14
N HIS A 329 -9.61 1.98 4.13
CA HIS A 329 -8.80 1.51 5.23
C HIS A 329 -9.60 0.73 6.29
N GLU A 330 -10.93 0.67 6.17
CA GLU A 330 -11.79 -0.11 7.09
C GLU A 330 -11.78 -1.61 6.78
N LEU A 331 -11.28 -1.98 5.60
CA LEU A 331 -11.18 -3.38 5.23
C LEU A 331 -10.09 -4.08 6.03
N GLN A 332 -10.28 -5.38 6.23
CA GLN A 332 -9.29 -6.22 6.88
C GLN A 332 -8.00 -6.23 6.06
N ASN A 333 -6.85 -6.30 6.73
CA ASN A 333 -5.54 -6.42 6.09
C ASN A 333 -5.13 -5.20 5.24
N THR A 334 -5.70 -4.01 5.48
CA THR A 334 -5.21 -2.75 4.89
C THR A 334 -3.89 -2.29 5.52
N LEU A 335 -3.54 -2.88 6.66
CA LEU A 335 -2.24 -2.82 7.34
C LEU A 335 -1.83 -4.25 7.64
N VAL A 336 -0.67 -4.68 7.14
CA VAL A 336 -0.16 -6.04 7.39
C VAL A 336 1.33 -6.00 7.60
N GLN A 337 1.84 -6.72 8.60
CA GLN A 337 3.27 -6.86 8.81
C GLN A 337 3.78 -8.18 8.23
N VAL A 338 4.85 -8.11 7.43
CA VAL A 338 5.63 -9.28 7.00
C VAL A 338 7.10 -9.03 7.31
N GLY A 339 7.67 -9.84 8.19
CA GLY A 339 9.01 -9.58 8.74
C GLY A 339 9.04 -8.24 9.50
N SER A 340 9.99 -7.38 9.16
CA SER A 340 10.11 -6.03 9.77
C SER A 340 9.36 -4.94 9.01
N CYS A 341 8.68 -5.28 7.90
CA CYS A 341 8.04 -4.31 7.02
C CYS A 341 6.52 -4.35 7.21
N THR A 342 5.94 -3.17 7.44
CA THR A 342 4.49 -2.97 7.41
C THR A 342 4.05 -2.55 6.01
N PHE A 343 3.17 -3.31 5.39
CA PHE A 343 2.50 -2.97 4.14
C PHE A 343 1.24 -2.16 4.45
N VAL A 344 1.10 -1.03 3.76
CA VAL A 344 0.06 -0.04 4.03
C VAL A 344 -0.72 0.25 2.75
N GLN A 345 -1.98 -0.13 2.73
CA GLN A 345 -2.89 0.26 1.66
C GLN A 345 -3.34 1.71 1.86
N VAL A 346 -3.38 2.45 0.76
CA VAL A 346 -3.86 3.82 0.68
C VAL A 346 -5.13 3.86 -0.18
N GLY A 347 -6.15 4.56 0.31
CA GLY A 347 -7.42 4.74 -0.38
C GLY A 347 -7.38 5.78 -1.49
N VAL A 348 -8.55 6.13 -2.02
CA VAL A 348 -8.72 7.00 -3.19
C VAL A 348 -9.06 8.43 -2.79
N MET A 349 -8.62 9.38 -3.61
CA MET A 349 -9.00 10.80 -3.48
C MET A 349 -10.20 11.17 -4.36
N GLY A 350 -10.30 10.57 -5.53
CA GLY A 350 -11.40 10.77 -6.48
C GLY A 350 -12.76 10.30 -5.95
N PRO A 351 -13.80 11.16 -5.95
CA PRO A 351 -15.13 10.84 -5.41
C PRO A 351 -15.89 9.78 -6.21
N LYS A 352 -15.62 9.62 -7.51
CA LYS A 352 -16.27 8.61 -8.34
C LYS A 352 -15.46 7.33 -8.53
N SER A 353 -14.25 7.29 -7.98
CA SER A 353 -13.33 6.17 -8.15
C SER A 353 -13.25 5.26 -6.93
N THR A 354 -13.72 5.71 -5.77
CA THR A 354 -13.90 4.80 -4.62
C THR A 354 -14.91 3.70 -4.97
N ARG A 355 -14.60 2.47 -4.59
CA ARG A 355 -15.51 1.33 -4.84
C ARG A 355 -16.37 0.94 -3.65
N ASP A 356 -15.99 1.39 -2.44
CA ASP A 356 -16.75 1.17 -1.21
C ASP A 356 -17.36 2.46 -0.63
N GLY A 357 -17.37 3.52 -1.45
CA GLY A 357 -17.97 4.81 -1.12
C GLY A 357 -17.15 5.68 -0.16
N ARG A 358 -15.93 5.26 0.22
CA ARG A 358 -15.05 6.01 1.10
C ARG A 358 -13.78 6.47 0.38
N ARG A 359 -13.53 7.77 0.45
CA ARG A 359 -12.27 8.44 0.13
C ARG A 359 -11.44 8.64 1.37
N GLN A 360 -10.23 8.11 1.36
CA GLN A 360 -9.34 8.15 2.51
C GLN A 360 -7.90 8.31 2.06
N THR A 361 -7.12 8.99 2.89
CA THR A 361 -5.69 9.25 2.68
C THR A 361 -4.90 8.78 3.89
N ARG A 362 -3.66 8.34 3.70
CA ARG A 362 -2.76 7.99 4.80
C ARG A 362 -1.95 9.20 5.25
N PHE A 363 -1.85 9.35 6.56
CA PHE A 363 -0.97 10.35 7.18
C PHE A 363 0.01 9.63 8.10
N PHE A 364 1.29 9.73 7.81
CA PHE A 364 2.37 9.18 8.61
C PHE A 364 3.03 10.27 9.42
N ARG A 365 3.24 10.01 10.71
CA ARG A 365 4.01 10.90 11.59
C ARG A 365 5.21 10.15 12.15
N GLY A 366 6.40 10.62 11.77
CA GLY A 366 7.66 10.17 12.36
C GLY A 366 7.83 10.84 13.72
N CYS A 367 7.82 10.02 14.77
CA CYS A 367 7.87 10.50 16.15
C CYS A 367 9.25 10.31 16.76
N ALA A 368 9.57 11.18 17.72
CA ALA A 368 10.87 11.22 18.40
C ALA A 368 11.17 9.98 19.29
N GLU A 369 10.32 8.96 19.31
CA GLU A 369 10.52 7.73 20.08
C GLU A 369 11.00 6.54 19.23
N ASP A 370 11.51 6.80 18.02
CA ASP A 370 11.76 5.76 17.01
C ASP A 370 10.49 5.00 16.63
N CYS A 371 9.40 5.71 16.40
CA CYS A 371 8.16 5.11 15.90
C CYS A 371 7.56 5.91 14.73
N ILE A 372 6.75 5.22 13.93
CA ILE A 372 5.90 5.84 12.92
C ILE A 372 4.45 5.60 13.34
N GLU A 373 3.70 6.67 13.55
CA GLU A 373 2.26 6.59 13.70
C GLU A 373 1.60 6.68 12.32
N ILE A 374 0.59 5.84 12.09
CA ILE A 374 -0.15 5.75 10.83
C ILE A 374 -1.60 6.14 11.11
N TYR A 375 -2.02 7.22 10.46
CA TYR A 375 -3.36 7.76 10.56
C TYR A 375 -4.14 7.58 9.25
N SER A 376 -5.46 7.47 9.40
CA SER A 376 -6.42 7.62 8.32
C SER A 376 -7.05 9.01 8.38
N ILE A 377 -7.06 9.73 7.25
CA ILE A 377 -7.87 10.92 7.06
C ILE A 377 -9.11 10.50 6.28
N ASN A 378 -10.29 10.63 6.88
CA ASN A 378 -11.55 10.22 6.28
C ASN A 378 -12.30 11.44 5.70
N HIS A 379 -12.23 11.61 4.39
CA HIS A 379 -12.79 12.77 3.70
C HIS A 379 -14.33 12.77 3.62
N HIS A 380 -14.99 11.71 4.11
CA HIS A 380 -16.46 11.60 4.16
C HIS A 380 -17.04 11.92 5.52
N VAL A 381 -16.27 11.67 6.59
CA VAL A 381 -16.73 11.92 7.94
C VAL A 381 -16.31 13.33 8.33
N ARG A 382 -17.30 14.20 8.57
CA ARG A 382 -17.09 15.59 8.95
C ARG A 382 -17.20 15.75 10.45
N VAL A 383 -16.19 16.36 11.07
CA VAL A 383 -16.17 16.72 12.49
C VAL A 383 -16.05 18.23 12.64
N PRO A 384 -16.57 18.83 13.73
CA PRO A 384 -16.40 20.26 13.99
C PRO A 384 -14.92 20.63 14.10
N THR A 385 -14.54 21.77 13.52
CA THR A 385 -13.20 22.34 13.71
C THR A 385 -13.19 22.96 15.11
N THR A 386 -12.67 22.24 16.12
CA THR A 386 -12.70 22.70 17.52
C THR A 386 -11.91 24.00 17.71
N THR A 387 -12.61 25.14 17.64
CA THR A 387 -12.17 26.46 18.15
C THR A 387 -13.29 27.24 18.84
N ALA A 388 -14.38 26.59 19.25
CA ALA A 388 -15.28 27.18 20.24
C ALA A 388 -15.08 26.43 21.55
N SER A 389 -14.29 27.02 22.46
CA SER A 389 -14.49 26.75 23.89
C SER A 389 -15.99 26.93 24.17
N PRO A 390 -16.63 26.07 24.98
CA PRO A 390 -18.00 26.29 25.40
C PRO A 390 -18.02 27.61 26.18
N VAL A 391 -18.52 28.66 25.54
CA VAL A 391 -18.94 29.87 26.25
C VAL A 391 -20.31 29.53 26.79
N ASP A 392 -20.38 29.36 28.10
CA ASP A 392 -21.63 29.24 28.85
C ASP A 392 -22.61 30.35 28.44
N GLY A 393 -23.84 29.97 28.10
CA GLY A 393 -24.98 30.89 28.12
C GLY A 393 -25.83 30.91 26.85
N ASP A 394 -26.92 30.15 26.91
CA ASP A 394 -28.26 30.42 26.39
C ASP A 394 -28.46 31.04 24.98
N ASN A 395 -29.27 30.31 24.22
CA ASN A 395 -30.01 30.72 23.03
C ASN A 395 -29.17 31.13 21.82
N GLN A 396 -28.88 30.16 20.96
CA GLN A 396 -28.66 30.47 19.55
C GLN A 396 -29.40 29.47 18.66
N THR A 397 -30.23 30.05 17.80
CA THR A 397 -31.03 29.40 16.77
C THR A 397 -30.13 28.68 15.78
N ASP A 398 -30.58 27.49 15.41
CA ASP A 398 -29.91 26.42 14.67
C ASP A 398 -29.77 26.72 13.17
N ASP A 399 -29.00 27.76 12.82
CA ASP A 399 -28.50 27.97 11.46
C ASP A 399 -27.03 27.51 11.41
N GLY A 400 -26.84 26.19 11.55
CA GLY A 400 -25.56 25.49 11.74
C GLY A 400 -24.57 25.57 10.56
N GLY A 401 -24.03 26.76 10.28
CA GLY A 401 -22.94 27.01 9.33
C GLY A 401 -21.53 26.89 9.94
N GLY A 402 -21.30 25.94 10.84
CA GLY A 402 -19.98 25.72 11.45
C GLY A 402 -18.97 25.13 10.47
N GLU A 403 -17.74 25.63 10.47
CA GLU A 403 -16.66 25.07 9.65
C GLU A 403 -16.34 23.64 10.14
N THR A 404 -16.42 22.66 9.23
CA THR A 404 -16.11 21.25 9.52
C THR A 404 -14.80 20.84 8.85
N LYS A 405 -14.16 19.80 9.38
CA LYS A 405 -12.95 19.14 8.83
C LYS A 405 -13.14 17.62 8.75
N ALA A 406 -12.27 16.92 8.02
CA ALA A 406 -12.27 15.46 8.03
C ALA A 406 -11.92 14.89 9.41
N GLU A 407 -12.50 13.73 9.73
CA GLU A 407 -12.04 12.91 10.84
C GLU A 407 -10.62 12.37 10.56
N VAL A 408 -9.77 12.42 11.59
CA VAL A 408 -8.44 11.82 11.57
C VAL A 408 -8.37 10.77 12.67
N ARG A 409 -8.05 9.53 12.30
CA ARG A 409 -8.00 8.38 13.22
C ARG A 409 -6.61 7.75 13.21
N LEU A 410 -6.05 7.47 14.39
CA LEU A 410 -4.84 6.64 14.52
C LEU A 410 -5.22 5.18 14.28
N ASP A 411 -4.57 4.52 13.32
CA ASP A 411 -4.82 3.10 13.04
C ASP A 411 -3.76 2.20 13.65
N ALA A 412 -2.48 2.58 13.56
CA ALA A 412 -1.38 1.78 14.06
C ALA A 412 -0.12 2.60 14.33
N THR A 413 0.81 1.99 15.06
CA THR A 413 2.17 2.48 15.29
C THR A 413 3.17 1.40 14.89
N ILE A 414 4.22 1.78 14.17
CA ILE A 414 5.38 0.93 13.88
C ILE A 414 6.50 1.31 14.84
N ASP A 415 7.01 0.35 15.61
CA ASP A 415 8.28 0.50 16.33
C ASP A 415 9.44 0.34 15.32
N LEU A 416 10.22 1.39 15.09
CA LEU A 416 11.31 1.38 14.11
C LEU A 416 12.51 0.54 14.55
N LYS A 417 12.64 0.22 15.85
CA LYS A 417 13.72 -0.64 16.36
C LYS A 417 13.42 -2.09 16.06
N THR A 418 12.23 -2.54 16.43
CA THR A 418 11.82 -3.96 16.27
C THR A 418 11.18 -4.24 14.91
N GLY A 419 10.65 -3.21 14.24
CA GLY A 419 9.75 -3.33 13.10
C GLY A 419 8.33 -3.70 13.49
N GLY A 420 8.03 -3.86 14.79
CA GLY A 420 6.74 -4.34 15.28
C GLY A 420 5.59 -3.38 14.98
N LEU A 421 4.51 -3.92 14.42
CA LEU A 421 3.25 -3.22 14.19
C LEU A 421 2.33 -3.37 15.42
N ILE A 422 1.84 -2.25 15.95
CA ILE A 422 0.92 -2.19 17.08
C ILE A 422 -0.36 -1.50 16.62
N TYR A 423 -1.49 -2.19 16.65
CA TYR A 423 -2.77 -1.60 16.28
C TYR A 423 -3.32 -0.70 17.39
N ALA A 424 -3.90 0.45 17.02
CA ALA A 424 -4.41 1.41 17.99
C ALA A 424 -5.52 0.83 18.88
N ARG A 425 -6.38 -0.04 18.33
CA ARG A 425 -7.47 -0.70 19.09
C ARG A 425 -7.00 -1.70 20.14
N GLU A 426 -5.79 -2.22 20.04
CA GLU A 426 -5.22 -3.14 21.04
C GLU A 426 -4.69 -2.41 22.28
N GLN A 427 -4.50 -1.09 22.22
CA GLN A 427 -4.04 -0.29 23.36
C GLN A 427 -5.17 0.02 24.36
N GLU A 428 -6.43 -0.02 23.95
CA GLU A 428 -7.58 0.29 24.81
C GLU A 428 -7.98 -0.86 25.76
N THR A 429 -7.48 -2.08 25.54
CA THR A 429 -7.90 -3.28 26.29
C THR A 429 -6.97 -3.68 27.45
N ASN A 430 -5.84 -2.98 27.66
CA ASN A 430 -4.95 -3.23 28.81
C ASN A 430 -5.44 -2.58 30.13
N GLY A 431 -6.73 -2.26 30.20
CA GLY A 431 -7.38 -1.59 31.32
C GLY A 431 -8.64 -2.30 31.84
N ASP A 432 -8.82 -3.60 31.62
CA ASP A 432 -9.70 -4.42 32.48
C ASP A 432 -9.47 -5.92 32.20
N GLU A 433 -8.99 -6.66 33.20
CA GLU A 433 -8.94 -8.12 33.15
C GLU A 433 -10.35 -8.68 33.28
N GLY A 434 -11.01 -8.99 32.16
CA GLY A 434 -12.27 -9.75 32.23
C GLY A 434 -13.13 -9.73 30.99
N SER A 435 -12.78 -10.52 29.98
CA SER A 435 -13.69 -11.41 29.21
C SER A 435 -13.16 -11.61 27.79
N GLY A 436 -12.90 -12.87 27.43
CA GLY A 436 -12.65 -13.26 26.06
C GLY A 436 -13.89 -12.99 25.21
N ALA A 437 -13.79 -12.04 24.30
CA ALA A 437 -14.77 -11.82 23.26
C ALA A 437 -14.03 -11.69 21.91
N SER A 438 -13.86 -12.85 21.26
CA SER A 438 -13.71 -12.96 19.81
C SER A 438 -14.73 -12.03 19.16
N THR A 439 -14.27 -10.90 18.63
CA THR A 439 -15.14 -9.90 18.02
C THR A 439 -15.41 -10.34 16.59
N THR A 440 -16.42 -11.20 16.45
CA THR A 440 -17.18 -11.36 15.21
C THR A 440 -17.66 -9.98 14.78
N THR A 441 -16.97 -9.40 13.80
CA THR A 441 -17.41 -8.16 13.16
C THR A 441 -18.66 -8.50 12.37
N THR A 442 -19.77 -7.93 12.80
CA THR A 442 -21.08 -8.05 12.18
C THR A 442 -20.98 -7.67 10.70
N THR A 443 -21.25 -8.65 9.86
CA THR A 443 -21.47 -8.55 8.41
C THR A 443 -22.55 -7.50 8.15
N THR A 444 -22.12 -6.28 7.83
CA THR A 444 -22.93 -5.37 7.03
C THR A 444 -22.87 -5.84 5.58
N GLU A 445 -23.98 -5.66 4.88
CA GLU A 445 -24.37 -6.31 3.63
C GLU A 445 -23.23 -6.46 2.61
N ARG A 446 -22.93 -7.72 2.25
CA ARG A 446 -21.93 -8.09 1.24
C ARG A 446 -22.46 -7.76 -0.15
N ASP A 447 -22.19 -6.54 -0.62
CA ASP A 447 -22.22 -6.24 -2.05
C ASP A 447 -21.10 -7.01 -2.78
N GLN A 448 -21.46 -7.59 -3.93
CA GLN A 448 -20.96 -8.83 -4.53
C GLN A 448 -19.73 -8.70 -5.48
N GLU A 449 -18.63 -8.00 -5.13
CA GLU A 449 -17.50 -7.82 -6.08
C GLU A 449 -16.07 -8.01 -5.53
N TRP A 450 -15.90 -8.66 -4.37
CA TRP A 450 -14.58 -8.78 -3.73
C TRP A 450 -14.04 -10.21 -3.76
N PHE A 451 -12.78 -10.37 -4.15
CA PHE A 451 -12.03 -11.61 -3.98
C PHE A 451 -11.22 -11.52 -2.69
N GLN A 452 -11.65 -12.26 -1.66
CA GLN A 452 -10.84 -12.40 -0.45
C GLN A 452 -9.88 -13.57 -0.63
N ALA A 453 -8.61 -13.24 -0.85
CA ALA A 453 -7.53 -14.22 -0.93
C ALA A 453 -7.45 -14.99 0.39
N TYR A 454 -7.62 -16.31 0.28
CA TYR A 454 -7.56 -17.22 1.41
C TYR A 454 -6.14 -17.74 1.62
N LEU A 455 -5.73 -17.86 2.89
CA LEU A 455 -4.47 -18.47 3.28
C LEU A 455 -4.76 -19.90 3.75
N PRO A 456 -4.00 -20.91 3.25
CA PRO A 456 -4.18 -22.26 3.73
C PRO A 456 -4.01 -22.33 5.26
N GLN A 457 -4.94 -22.98 5.94
CA GLN A 457 -4.85 -23.36 7.35
C GLN A 457 -4.55 -24.87 7.47
N GLU A 458 -4.03 -25.29 8.63
CA GLU A 458 -3.72 -26.72 8.87
C GLU A 458 -4.99 -27.59 8.81
N GLU A 459 -6.14 -27.04 9.18
CA GLU A 459 -7.44 -27.68 9.16
C GLU A 459 -8.16 -27.65 7.80
N ASP A 460 -7.60 -26.98 6.79
CA ASP A 460 -8.20 -26.99 5.45
C ASP A 460 -8.26 -28.41 4.89
N GLY A 461 -9.36 -28.71 4.20
CA GLY A 461 -9.49 -29.97 3.50
C GLY A 461 -8.36 -30.17 2.50
N CYS A 462 -7.86 -31.40 2.41
CA CYS A 462 -7.00 -31.87 1.32
C CYS A 462 -5.56 -31.35 1.32
N TYR A 463 -4.91 -31.31 2.49
CA TYR A 463 -3.46 -31.50 2.59
C TYR A 463 -3.09 -32.92 2.13
N LEU A 464 -3.22 -33.21 0.84
CA LEU A 464 -3.02 -34.56 0.31
C LEU A 464 -1.54 -34.81 0.08
N GLU A 465 -0.85 -35.32 1.10
CA GLU A 465 0.32 -36.17 0.88
C GLU A 465 -0.10 -37.51 0.21
N ASP A 466 -1.36 -37.94 0.34
CA ASP A 466 -1.88 -39.20 -0.23
C ASP A 466 -2.82 -39.02 -1.43
N LEU A 467 -2.67 -39.91 -2.41
CA LEU A 467 -2.97 -39.67 -3.84
C LEU A 467 -4.33 -40.13 -4.35
N ASP A 468 -5.29 -40.54 -3.51
CA ASP A 468 -6.61 -40.96 -3.98
C ASP A 468 -7.72 -40.48 -3.03
N GLY A 469 -8.49 -39.49 -3.46
CA GLY A 469 -9.69 -39.02 -2.77
C GLY A 469 -10.53 -38.09 -3.65
N SER A 470 -11.86 -38.30 -3.68
CA SER A 470 -12.82 -37.35 -4.26
C SER A 470 -12.93 -36.13 -3.36
N ILE A 471 -12.87 -34.94 -3.96
CA ILE A 471 -12.76 -33.67 -3.23
C ILE A 471 -13.72 -32.64 -3.83
N GLY A 472 -14.76 -32.35 -3.06
CA GLY A 472 -15.47 -31.07 -3.08
C GLY A 472 -16.71 -31.00 -3.97
N ASP A 473 -17.89 -31.12 -3.36
CA ASP A 473 -19.14 -30.65 -3.95
C ASP A 473 -19.20 -29.12 -3.90
N THR A 474 -19.54 -28.51 -5.04
CA THR A 474 -19.83 -27.08 -5.26
C THR A 474 -20.85 -26.46 -4.31
N SER A 475 -21.61 -27.27 -3.57
CA SER A 475 -22.61 -26.80 -2.61
C SER A 475 -22.02 -26.35 -1.26
N SER A 476 -20.71 -26.49 -1.03
CA SER A 476 -20.10 -26.28 0.27
C SER A 476 -19.06 -25.15 0.30
N ASP A 477 -18.99 -24.41 1.40
CA ASP A 477 -17.94 -23.44 1.76
C ASP A 477 -16.55 -24.10 1.94
N LYS A 478 -16.32 -25.26 1.31
CA LYS A 478 -15.09 -26.04 1.47
C LYS A 478 -13.94 -25.36 0.74
N VAL A 479 -12.85 -25.22 1.48
CA VAL A 479 -11.57 -24.82 0.93
C VAL A 479 -10.70 -26.07 0.73
N CYS A 480 -10.11 -26.20 -0.45
CA CYS A 480 -9.21 -27.31 -0.79
C CYS A 480 -7.95 -26.79 -1.47
N TRP A 481 -6.82 -27.43 -1.21
CA TRP A 481 -5.52 -27.01 -1.74
C TRP A 481 -4.77 -28.17 -2.41
N TRP A 482 -4.01 -27.86 -3.46
CA TRP A 482 -3.23 -28.86 -4.17
C TRP A 482 -1.84 -28.33 -4.52
N HIS A 483 -0.81 -29.07 -4.13
CA HIS A 483 0.55 -28.91 -4.63
C HIS A 483 0.74 -29.82 -5.85
N MET A 484 0.80 -29.22 -7.02
CA MET A 484 1.02 -29.90 -8.27
C MET A 484 2.48 -30.40 -8.37
N ALA A 485 2.71 -31.46 -9.13
CA ALA A 485 4.05 -32.06 -9.29
C ALA A 485 5.07 -31.11 -9.96
N ASP A 486 4.58 -30.11 -10.69
CA ASP A 486 5.38 -29.04 -11.30
C ASP A 486 5.68 -27.87 -10.32
N GLY A 487 5.28 -28.01 -9.04
CA GLY A 487 5.49 -27.03 -7.99
C GLY A 487 4.44 -25.92 -7.92
N LYS A 488 3.40 -25.94 -8.76
CA LYS A 488 2.29 -24.99 -8.69
C LYS A 488 1.38 -25.28 -7.50
N VAL A 489 0.76 -24.23 -6.97
CA VAL A 489 -0.19 -24.32 -5.87
C VAL A 489 -1.56 -23.88 -6.38
N LEU A 490 -2.57 -24.72 -6.20
CA LEU A 490 -3.95 -24.43 -6.56
C LEU A 490 -4.80 -24.43 -5.30
N GLY A 491 -5.77 -23.52 -5.22
CA GLY A 491 -6.75 -23.47 -4.15
C GLY A 491 -8.17 -23.35 -4.70
N LEU A 492 -9.10 -24.12 -4.17
CA LEU A 492 -10.54 -23.97 -4.37
C LEU A 492 -11.09 -23.12 -3.22
N HIS A 493 -11.66 -21.97 -3.55
CA HIS A 493 -12.26 -21.06 -2.58
C HIS A 493 -13.38 -20.25 -3.25
N GLN A 494 -14.51 -20.05 -2.55
CA GLN A 494 -15.67 -19.32 -3.08
C GLN A 494 -16.14 -19.82 -4.46
N GLY A 495 -16.14 -21.14 -4.65
CA GLY A 495 -16.56 -21.76 -5.91
C GLY A 495 -15.61 -21.50 -7.08
N GLN A 496 -14.38 -21.02 -6.86
CA GLN A 496 -13.39 -20.79 -7.92
C GLN A 496 -12.10 -21.55 -7.63
N VAL A 497 -11.43 -22.02 -8.68
CA VAL A 497 -10.05 -22.52 -8.58
C VAL A 497 -9.10 -21.39 -8.92
N VAL A 498 -8.18 -21.09 -8.02
CA VAL A 498 -7.20 -20.02 -8.13
C VAL A 498 -5.80 -20.63 -8.04
N GLU A 499 -4.88 -20.17 -8.88
CA GLU A 499 -3.47 -20.49 -8.76
C GLU A 499 -2.81 -19.50 -7.81
N TYR A 500 -1.93 -20.00 -6.97
CA TYR A 500 -1.18 -19.23 -5.98
C TYR A 500 0.32 -19.34 -6.25
N ASP A 501 1.02 -18.28 -5.88
CA ASP A 501 2.48 -18.27 -5.87
C ASP A 501 2.98 -19.24 -4.81
N ALA A 502 3.87 -20.14 -5.19
CA ALA A 502 4.32 -21.21 -4.30
C ALA A 502 5.17 -20.73 -3.10
N GLU A 503 5.81 -19.56 -3.22
CA GLU A 503 6.66 -19.01 -2.15
C GLU A 503 5.85 -18.17 -1.15
N THR A 504 4.90 -17.39 -1.65
CA THR A 504 4.20 -16.37 -0.86
C THR A 504 2.74 -16.72 -0.57
N LEU A 505 2.19 -17.72 -1.27
CA LEU A 505 0.78 -18.06 -1.27
C LEU A 505 -0.12 -16.86 -1.59
N ALA A 506 0.41 -15.91 -2.35
CA ALA A 506 -0.38 -14.83 -2.93
C ALA A 506 -1.10 -15.36 -4.18
N PRO A 507 -2.37 -15.00 -4.40
CA PRO A 507 -3.11 -15.42 -5.59
C PRO A 507 -2.50 -14.81 -6.85
N LEU A 508 -2.31 -15.66 -7.86
CA LEU A 508 -1.82 -15.31 -9.19
C LEU A 508 -2.96 -15.06 -10.17
N GLY A 509 -4.03 -15.85 -10.10
CA GLY A 509 -5.12 -15.70 -11.05
C GLY A 509 -6.14 -16.82 -10.98
N VAL A 510 -7.33 -16.52 -11.48
CA VAL A 510 -8.40 -17.52 -11.60
C VAL A 510 -8.05 -18.52 -12.68
N VAL A 511 -8.08 -19.80 -12.32
CA VAL A 511 -7.93 -20.95 -13.21
C VAL A 511 -9.32 -21.33 -13.76
N VAL A 512 -10.26 -21.60 -12.85
CA VAL A 512 -11.63 -22.00 -13.14
C VAL A 512 -12.60 -21.09 -12.39
N THR A 513 -13.58 -20.56 -13.11
CA THR A 513 -14.62 -19.67 -12.53
C THR A 513 -15.75 -20.47 -11.91
N GLU A 514 -16.52 -19.82 -11.04
CA GLU A 514 -17.72 -20.39 -10.41
C GLU A 514 -18.71 -20.96 -11.43
N GLU A 515 -18.97 -20.22 -12.50
CA GLU A 515 -19.84 -20.69 -13.59
C GLU A 515 -19.34 -21.99 -14.24
N GLN A 516 -18.02 -22.16 -14.36
CA GLN A 516 -17.43 -23.36 -14.95
C GLN A 516 -17.40 -24.53 -13.97
N LEU A 517 -17.35 -24.26 -12.67
CA LEU A 517 -17.42 -25.28 -11.64
C LEU A 517 -18.84 -25.74 -11.37
N HIS A 518 -19.87 -25.00 -11.77
CA HIS A 518 -21.26 -25.35 -11.46
C HIS A 518 -21.63 -26.79 -11.86
N ASN A 519 -21.99 -27.62 -10.85
CA ASN A 519 -22.24 -29.07 -10.96
C ASN A 519 -21.03 -29.91 -11.41
N ARG A 520 -19.81 -29.46 -11.14
CA ARG A 520 -18.57 -30.18 -11.43
C ARG A 520 -17.68 -30.30 -10.19
N GLU A 521 -17.08 -31.47 -10.00
CA GLU A 521 -16.05 -31.70 -8.99
C GLU A 521 -14.65 -31.37 -9.56
N VAL A 522 -13.72 -31.00 -8.68
CA VAL A 522 -12.31 -30.74 -9.04
C VAL A 522 -11.47 -31.93 -8.59
N LEU A 523 -10.79 -32.59 -9.54
CA LEU A 523 -9.90 -33.71 -9.26
C LEU A 523 -8.48 -33.40 -9.72
N VAL A 524 -7.51 -33.77 -8.88
CA VAL A 524 -6.08 -33.76 -9.23
C VAL A 524 -5.62 -35.22 -9.35
N VAL A 525 -5.31 -35.65 -10.57
CA VAL A 525 -5.01 -37.05 -10.90
C VAL A 525 -3.59 -37.21 -11.43
N GLN A 526 -3.17 -38.48 -11.65
CA GLN A 526 -1.86 -38.86 -12.18
C GLN A 526 -0.67 -38.31 -11.38
N ASN A 527 -0.59 -38.63 -10.10
CA ASN A 527 0.52 -38.15 -9.25
C ASN A 527 0.65 -36.62 -9.26
N LYS A 528 -0.48 -35.91 -9.27
CA LYS A 528 -0.56 -34.44 -9.22
C LYS A 528 -0.07 -33.70 -10.46
N THR A 529 -0.14 -34.33 -11.64
CA THR A 529 0.23 -33.68 -12.92
C THR A 529 -0.96 -33.15 -13.71
N THR A 530 -2.19 -33.53 -13.36
CA THR A 530 -3.37 -33.26 -14.19
C THR A 530 -4.53 -32.77 -13.33
N LEU A 531 -5.06 -31.58 -13.63
CA LEU A 531 -6.28 -31.02 -13.04
C LEU A 531 -7.47 -31.33 -13.95
N ALA A 532 -8.52 -31.95 -13.42
CA ALA A 532 -9.72 -32.32 -14.15
C ALA A 532 -10.99 -31.80 -13.46
N LEU A 533 -11.96 -31.37 -14.26
CA LEU A 533 -13.32 -31.03 -13.86
C LEU A 533 -14.24 -32.17 -14.27
N VAL A 534 -14.98 -32.73 -13.33
CA VAL A 534 -15.84 -33.89 -13.58
C VAL A 534 -17.30 -33.53 -13.34
N ASP A 535 -18.13 -33.66 -14.37
CA ASP A 535 -19.60 -33.59 -14.25
C ASP A 535 -20.13 -35.01 -14.08
N ASP A 536 -20.41 -35.41 -12.85
CA ASP A 536 -20.92 -36.75 -12.52
C ASP A 536 -22.31 -37.02 -13.11
N ILE A 537 -23.11 -35.99 -13.37
CA ILE A 537 -24.45 -36.15 -13.93
C ILE A 537 -24.36 -36.44 -15.43
N LYS A 538 -23.52 -35.68 -16.14
CA LYS A 538 -23.33 -35.82 -17.59
C LYS A 538 -22.28 -36.86 -17.97
N GLN A 539 -21.54 -37.38 -16.99
CA GLN A 539 -20.39 -38.26 -17.22
C GLN A 539 -19.36 -37.61 -18.15
N ASP A 540 -19.13 -36.30 -17.96
CA ASP A 540 -18.25 -35.48 -18.77
C ASP A 540 -16.99 -35.08 -17.99
N ILE A 541 -15.86 -34.97 -18.68
CA ILE A 541 -14.56 -34.65 -18.08
C ILE A 541 -13.89 -33.58 -18.93
N GLU A 542 -13.56 -32.47 -18.29
CA GLU A 542 -12.75 -31.41 -18.88
C GLU A 542 -11.39 -31.36 -18.17
N VAL A 543 -10.30 -31.42 -18.92
CA VAL A 543 -8.96 -31.26 -18.35
C VAL A 543 -8.55 -29.80 -18.43
N VAL A 544 -8.10 -29.25 -17.31
CA VAL A 544 -7.55 -27.90 -17.28
C VAL A 544 -6.07 -27.98 -17.61
N HIS A 545 -5.68 -27.29 -18.67
CA HIS A 545 -4.32 -27.34 -19.17
C HIS A 545 -3.52 -26.09 -18.77
N PRO A 546 -2.26 -26.25 -18.33
CA PRO A 546 -1.37 -25.13 -18.13
C PRO A 546 -1.07 -24.40 -19.45
N ASN A 547 -0.84 -23.09 -19.34
CA ASN A 547 -0.32 -22.22 -20.38
C ASN A 547 1.12 -22.61 -20.78
N ALA A 548 1.63 -21.96 -21.83
CA ALA A 548 2.99 -22.21 -22.34
C ALA A 548 4.10 -21.98 -21.29
N ASP A 549 3.88 -21.10 -20.31
CA ASP A 549 4.81 -20.86 -19.21
C ASP A 549 4.55 -21.74 -17.97
N GLY A 550 3.66 -22.73 -18.09
CA GLY A 550 3.34 -23.69 -17.03
C GLY A 550 2.32 -23.20 -16.00
N SER A 551 1.81 -21.97 -16.10
CA SER A 551 0.75 -21.49 -15.20
C SER A 551 -0.62 -22.00 -15.64
N TYR A 552 -1.51 -22.32 -14.71
CA TYR A 552 -2.90 -22.73 -14.94
C TYR A 552 -3.86 -21.55 -15.02
N TRP A 553 -3.55 -20.43 -14.36
CA TRP A 553 -4.45 -19.26 -14.36
C TRP A 553 -4.65 -18.69 -15.78
N ARG A 554 -5.85 -18.18 -16.06
CA ARG A 554 -6.23 -17.80 -17.42
C ARG A 554 -5.41 -16.62 -17.96
N LYS A 555 -4.87 -16.79 -19.17
CA LYS A 555 -4.19 -15.74 -19.95
C LYS A 555 -4.85 -15.56 -21.33
N LEU A 556 -5.10 -14.32 -21.74
CA LEU A 556 -5.83 -13.97 -22.97
C LEU A 556 -4.92 -13.97 -24.21
N SER A 557 -4.32 -15.11 -24.59
CA SER A 557 -4.06 -15.50 -25.99
C SER A 557 -3.45 -16.91 -26.02
N ARG A 558 -3.85 -17.76 -26.99
CA ARG A 558 -3.41 -19.17 -27.05
C ARG A 558 -2.84 -19.55 -28.41
N SER A 559 -1.77 -20.34 -28.40
CA SER A 559 -1.08 -20.83 -29.61
C SER A 559 -1.54 -22.24 -30.03
N LYS A 560 -1.24 -22.63 -31.27
CA LYS A 560 -1.66 -23.91 -31.89
C LYS A 560 -1.00 -25.16 -31.29
N VAL A 561 0.22 -25.03 -30.76
CA VAL A 561 0.97 -26.15 -30.14
C VAL A 561 0.30 -26.59 -28.84
N ILE A 562 -0.19 -25.62 -28.07
CA ILE A 562 -0.91 -25.87 -26.81
C ILE A 562 -2.11 -26.80 -27.08
N ARG A 563 -2.89 -26.56 -28.13
CA ARG A 563 -4.07 -27.39 -28.48
C ARG A 563 -3.78 -28.88 -28.72
N LEU A 564 -2.55 -29.25 -29.12
CA LEU A 564 -2.20 -30.65 -29.34
C LEU A 564 -1.85 -31.36 -28.02
N ASP A 565 -1.18 -30.67 -27.10
CA ASP A 565 -0.90 -31.20 -25.76
C ASP A 565 -2.17 -31.30 -24.90
N GLU A 566 -3.14 -30.41 -25.12
CA GLU A 566 -4.47 -30.46 -24.51
C GLU A 566 -5.17 -31.81 -24.83
N GLN A 567 -5.24 -32.17 -26.11
CA GLN A 567 -5.88 -33.41 -26.57
C GLN A 567 -5.27 -34.68 -25.97
N ALA A 568 -3.94 -34.73 -25.84
CA ALA A 568 -3.26 -35.89 -25.26
C ALA A 568 -3.61 -36.10 -23.78
N ARG A 569 -3.78 -35.01 -23.02
CA ARG A 569 -4.14 -35.06 -21.60
C ARG A 569 -5.63 -35.38 -21.38
N GLU A 570 -6.52 -34.91 -22.25
CA GLU A 570 -7.94 -35.30 -22.22
C GLU A 570 -8.14 -36.82 -22.40
N GLU A 571 -7.41 -37.44 -23.32
CA GLU A 571 -7.48 -38.89 -23.53
C GLU A 571 -7.07 -39.69 -22.29
N VAL A 572 -6.11 -39.14 -21.54
CA VAL A 572 -5.59 -39.77 -20.33
C VAL A 572 -6.58 -39.67 -19.17
N ALA A 573 -7.23 -38.52 -18.98
CA ALA A 573 -8.26 -38.35 -17.96
C ALA A 573 -9.47 -39.26 -18.21
N LYS A 574 -9.89 -39.41 -19.47
CA LYS A 574 -10.94 -40.37 -19.87
C LYS A 574 -10.60 -41.80 -19.47
N ARG A 575 -9.36 -42.25 -19.71
CA ARG A 575 -8.93 -43.61 -19.33
C ARG A 575 -8.94 -43.84 -17.82
N TRP A 576 -8.58 -42.83 -17.03
CA TRP A 576 -8.60 -42.94 -15.56
C TRP A 576 -10.04 -43.08 -15.03
N MET A 577 -11.00 -42.30 -15.57
CA MET A 577 -12.41 -42.43 -15.21
C MET A 577 -12.98 -43.81 -15.55
N ASP A 578 -12.67 -44.33 -16.74
CA ASP A 578 -13.06 -45.69 -17.12
C ASP A 578 -12.52 -46.76 -16.14
N GLN A 579 -11.31 -46.58 -15.61
CA GLN A 579 -10.69 -47.49 -14.64
C GLN A 579 -11.37 -47.42 -13.27
N ASN A 580 -11.66 -46.22 -12.78
CA ASN A 580 -12.28 -46.03 -11.47
C ASN A 580 -13.77 -46.40 -11.46
N GLN A 581 -14.48 -46.22 -12.56
CA GLN A 581 -15.84 -46.74 -12.68
C GLN A 581 -15.88 -48.26 -12.57
N ARG A 582 -14.93 -48.96 -13.21
CA ARG A 582 -14.81 -50.42 -13.10
C ARG A 582 -14.55 -50.85 -11.65
N HIS A 583 -13.66 -50.15 -10.95
CA HIS A 583 -13.40 -50.42 -9.53
C HIS A 583 -14.63 -50.20 -8.63
N ARG A 584 -15.40 -49.11 -8.80
CA ARG A 584 -16.64 -48.88 -8.04
C ARG A 584 -17.71 -49.95 -8.31
N THR A 585 -17.82 -50.38 -9.56
CA THR A 585 -18.81 -51.42 -9.95
C THR A 585 -18.44 -52.77 -9.32
N GLU A 586 -17.15 -53.10 -9.25
CA GLU A 586 -16.64 -54.32 -8.60
C GLU A 586 -16.82 -54.29 -7.07
N GLU A 587 -16.62 -53.13 -6.42
CA GLU A 587 -16.86 -52.97 -4.97
C GLU A 587 -18.35 -53.05 -4.59
N ASP A 588 -19.24 -52.46 -5.39
CA ASP A 588 -20.70 -52.57 -5.20
C ASP A 588 -21.20 -54.01 -5.38
N ASP A 589 -20.61 -54.76 -6.32
CA ASP A 589 -20.92 -56.18 -6.54
C ASP A 589 -20.39 -57.07 -5.41
N ILE A 590 -19.23 -56.74 -4.81
CA ILE A 590 -18.69 -57.44 -3.64
C ILE A 590 -19.51 -57.12 -2.38
N GLY A 591 -19.91 -55.85 -2.19
CA GLY A 591 -20.76 -55.42 -1.08
C GLY A 591 -22.14 -56.08 -1.10
N LYS A 592 -22.75 -56.24 -2.29
CA LYS A 592 -24.02 -56.98 -2.44
C LYS A 592 -23.85 -58.47 -2.17
N ARG A 593 -22.77 -59.10 -2.63
CA ARG A 593 -22.50 -60.53 -2.35
C ARG A 593 -22.29 -60.81 -0.86
N ASN A 594 -21.66 -59.89 -0.12
CA ASN A 594 -21.47 -60.02 1.32
C ASN A 594 -22.70 -59.67 2.16
N ALA A 595 -23.73 -59.04 1.58
CA ALA A 595 -25.01 -58.78 2.23
C ALA A 595 -26.03 -59.92 2.00
N ASP A 596 -25.78 -60.77 1.00
CA ASP A 596 -26.56 -61.96 0.67
C ASP A 596 -25.99 -63.26 1.31
N GLU A 597 -24.84 -63.19 1.98
CA GLU A 597 -24.32 -64.20 2.93
C GLU A 597 -24.63 -63.82 4.38
#